data_AF-A0A7V2RUB6-F1
#
_entry.id   AF-A0A7V2RUB6-F1
#
_cell.length_a   1.000
_cell.length_b   1.000
_cell.length_c   1.000
_cell.angle_alpha   90.00
_cell.angle_beta   90.00
_cell.angle_gamma   90.00
#
_symmetry.space_group_name_H-M   'P 1'
#
loop_
_entity.id
_entity.type
_entity.pdbx_description
1 polymer ?
#
loop_
_entity_poly.entity_id
_entity_poly.type
_entity_poly.pdbx_seq_one_letter_code
_entity_poly.pdbx_strand_id
1 'polypeptide(L)'
;RQFTYTKFVIVVDPDIDCRDWKDVIWAISTRVDPGRDLVILENTPIDYLDFASPEPGLGSKLGIDATDKWPPETRREWGRRIVMDEEIVRLVSEKWPRYGLPGSGRPIWRREDD
;
A
#
# COMPACT_ATOMS: atom_id res chain seq x y z
N ARG A 1 -13.17 7.96 -19.96
CA ARG A 1 -11.86 8.18 -19.30
C ARG A 1 -12.14 8.35 -17.80
N GLN A 2 -12.09 7.26 -17.01
CA GLN A 2 -12.65 7.22 -15.65
C GLN A 2 -11.69 7.73 -14.55
N PHE A 3 -10.38 7.70 -14.78
CA PHE A 3 -9.37 8.01 -13.75
C PHE A 3 -8.59 9.30 -14.00
N THR A 4 -9.01 10.13 -14.96
CA THR A 4 -8.29 11.36 -15.33
C THR A 4 -8.23 12.38 -14.18
N TYR A 5 -9.23 12.43 -13.31
CA TYR A 5 -9.29 13.36 -12.19
C TYR A 5 -8.73 12.80 -10.88
N THR A 6 -8.29 11.54 -10.84
CA THR A 6 -7.62 10.98 -9.66
C THR A 6 -6.36 11.80 -9.37
N LYS A 7 -6.27 12.34 -8.15
CA LYS A 7 -5.17 13.20 -7.69
C LYS A 7 -4.01 12.43 -7.09
N PHE A 8 -4.33 11.35 -6.39
CA PHE A 8 -3.37 10.55 -5.65
C PHE A 8 -3.42 9.12 -6.15
N VAL A 9 -2.26 8.58 -6.50
CA VAL A 9 -2.11 7.16 -6.86
C VAL A 9 -0.97 6.61 -6.02
N ILE A 10 -1.26 5.54 -5.29
CA ILE A 10 -0.26 4.78 -4.54
C ILE A 10 -0.09 3.44 -5.25
N VAL A 11 1.14 3.12 -5.61
CA VAL A 11 1.50 1.84 -6.21
C VAL A 11 2.12 0.97 -5.13
N VAL A 12 1.64 -0.26 -5.00
CA VAL A 12 2.06 -1.23 -3.98
C VAL A 12 2.26 -2.59 -4.63
N ASP A 13 3.07 -3.44 -4.02
CA ASP A 13 3.25 -4.83 -4.46
C ASP A 13 2.00 -5.69 -4.16
N PRO A 14 1.87 -6.88 -4.80
CA PRO A 14 0.73 -7.79 -4.59
C PRO A 14 0.55 -8.26 -3.15
N ASP A 15 1.57 -8.13 -2.32
CA ASP A 15 1.57 -8.59 -0.93
C ASP A 15 0.81 -7.64 0.03
N ILE A 16 0.36 -6.48 -0.48
CA ILE A 16 -0.35 -5.40 0.23
C ILE A 16 -1.85 -5.39 -0.13
N ASP A 17 -2.75 -5.28 0.86
CA ASP A 17 -4.17 -5.06 0.58
C ASP A 17 -4.41 -3.59 0.22
N CYS A 18 -4.79 -3.29 -1.01
CA CYS A 18 -5.16 -1.91 -1.38
C CYS A 18 -6.48 -1.43 -0.73
N ARG A 19 -7.22 -2.34 -0.07
CA ARG A 19 -8.46 -2.05 0.68
C ARG A 19 -8.25 -1.96 2.19
N ASP A 20 -7.09 -2.37 2.73
CA ASP A 20 -6.73 -2.17 4.13
C ASP A 20 -5.71 -1.03 4.24
N TRP A 21 -6.14 0.09 4.84
CA TRP A 21 -5.26 1.22 5.07
C TRP A 21 -4.05 0.91 5.96
N LYS A 22 -4.13 -0.10 6.84
CA LYS A 22 -2.98 -0.50 7.66
C LYS A 22 -1.84 -1.02 6.79
N ASP A 23 -2.17 -1.84 5.80
CA ASP A 23 -1.22 -2.40 4.84
C ASP A 23 -0.65 -1.31 3.93
N VAL A 24 -1.51 -0.45 3.37
CA VAL A 24 -1.07 0.65 2.50
C VAL A 24 -0.14 1.62 3.23
N ILE A 25 -0.47 2.01 4.46
CA ILE A 25 0.37 2.91 5.26
C ILE A 25 1.65 2.22 5.72
N TRP A 26 1.61 0.91 6.00
CA TRP A 26 2.82 0.14 6.27
C TRP A 26 3.77 0.14 5.07
N ALA A 27 3.25 -0.12 3.86
CA ALA A 27 4.04 -0.06 2.63
C ALA A 27 4.67 1.34 2.43
N ILE A 28 3.87 2.40 2.56
CA ILE A 28 4.38 3.78 2.46
C ILE A 28 5.47 4.06 3.50
N SER A 29 5.24 3.71 4.76
CA SER A 29 6.19 4.04 5.84
C SER A 29 7.48 3.24 5.82
N THR A 30 7.53 2.12 5.10
CA THR A 30 8.69 1.21 5.09
C THR A 30 9.40 1.12 3.74
N ARG A 31 8.72 1.37 2.62
CA ARG A 31 9.25 1.19 1.27
C ARG A 31 9.55 2.50 0.53
N VAL A 32 9.11 3.66 1.04
CA VAL A 32 9.20 4.97 0.37
C VAL A 32 10.34 5.82 0.94
N ASP A 33 11.21 6.31 0.05
CA ASP A 33 12.01 7.52 0.26
C ASP A 33 11.35 8.71 -0.43
N PRO A 34 10.94 9.77 0.28
CA PRO A 34 10.17 10.87 -0.32
C PRO A 34 10.87 11.61 -1.46
N GLY A 35 12.21 11.67 -1.47
CA GLY A 35 12.96 12.37 -2.51
C GLY A 35 13.06 11.59 -3.82
N ARG A 36 13.01 10.25 -3.74
CA ARG A 36 13.12 9.35 -4.89
C ARG A 36 11.77 8.87 -5.41
N ASP A 37 10.84 8.55 -4.51
CA ASP A 37 9.68 7.71 -4.83
C ASP A 37 8.36 8.50 -4.96
N LEU A 38 8.43 9.83 -4.85
CA LEU A 38 7.31 10.72 -5.10
C LEU A 38 7.42 11.34 -6.48
N VAL A 39 6.38 11.18 -7.29
CA VAL A 39 6.26 11.81 -8.60
C VAL A 39 5.17 12.86 -8.53
N ILE A 40 5.56 14.13 -8.62
CA ILE A 40 4.62 15.25 -8.68
C ILE A 40 4.52 15.69 -10.14
N LEU A 41 3.30 15.69 -10.66
CA LEU A 41 2.98 16.26 -11.96
C LEU A 41 2.16 17.53 -11.75
N GLU A 42 2.69 18.66 -12.21
CA GLU A 42 2.03 19.96 -12.14
C GLU A 42 1.21 20.23 -13.40
N ASN A 43 0.29 21.19 -13.32
CA ASN A 43 -0.51 21.67 -14.46
C ASN A 43 -1.30 20.57 -15.17
N THR A 44 -1.94 19.69 -14.40
CA THR A 44 -2.76 18.58 -14.90
C THR A 44 -4.26 18.87 -14.77
N PRO A 45 -5.11 18.28 -15.64
CA PRO A 45 -6.56 18.43 -15.53
C PRO A 45 -7.10 17.86 -14.21
N ILE A 46 -7.90 18.67 -13.52
CA ILE A 46 -8.59 18.35 -12.27
C ILE A 46 -10.07 18.73 -12.41
N ASP A 47 -10.92 18.17 -11.54
CA ASP A 47 -12.33 18.56 -11.47
C ASP A 47 -12.44 20.06 -11.15
N TYR A 48 -13.27 20.78 -11.92
CA TYR A 48 -13.53 22.20 -11.70
C TYR A 48 -14.11 22.48 -10.31
N LEU A 49 -14.81 21.52 -9.71
CA LEU A 49 -15.39 21.62 -8.37
C LEU A 49 -14.38 21.38 -7.23
N ASP A 50 -13.16 20.98 -7.54
CA ASP A 50 -12.14 20.70 -6.54
C ASP A 50 -11.47 22.00 -6.07
N PHE A 51 -12.04 22.60 -5.03
CA PHE A 51 -11.58 23.86 -4.42
C PHE A 51 -10.19 23.79 -3.76
N ALA A 52 -9.60 22.60 -3.60
CA ALA A 52 -8.24 22.46 -3.10
C ALA A 52 -7.20 22.64 -4.21
N SER A 53 -7.62 22.74 -5.47
CA SER A 53 -6.74 23.10 -6.59
C SER A 53 -6.43 24.60 -6.61
N PRO A 54 -5.25 25.02 -7.09
CA PRO A 54 -4.88 26.43 -7.14
C PRO A 54 -5.73 27.23 -8.13
N GLU A 55 -6.16 26.61 -9.22
CA GLU A 55 -6.99 27.22 -10.26
C GLU A 55 -8.12 26.26 -10.67
N PRO A 56 -9.34 26.75 -10.97
CA PRO A 56 -10.44 25.89 -11.38
C PRO A 56 -10.10 25.05 -12.63
N GLY A 57 -10.14 23.72 -12.47
CA GLY A 57 -9.85 22.77 -13.55
C GLY A 57 -8.37 22.41 -13.73
N LEU A 58 -7.46 23.03 -12.97
CA LEU A 58 -6.01 22.83 -13.09
C LEU A 58 -5.36 22.61 -11.71
N GLY A 59 -4.61 21.54 -11.56
CA GLY A 59 -3.88 21.28 -10.32
C GLY A 59 -2.74 20.28 -10.52
N SER A 60 -2.25 19.74 -9.41
CA SER A 60 -1.20 18.73 -9.42
C SER A 60 -1.75 17.33 -9.13
N LYS A 61 -0.96 16.32 -9.51
CA LYS A 61 -1.16 14.92 -9.14
C LYS A 61 0.09 14.39 -8.46
N LEU A 62 -0.11 13.48 -7.52
CA LEU A 62 0.94 12.80 -6.79
C LEU A 62 0.86 11.28 -7.05
N GLY A 63 1.95 10.74 -7.57
CA GLY A 63 2.25 9.31 -7.55
C GLY A 63 3.16 8.99 -6.37
N ILE A 64 2.82 7.95 -5.61
CA ILE A 64 3.65 7.40 -4.54
C ILE A 64 4.01 5.97 -4.93
N ASP A 65 5.29 5.71 -5.15
CA ASP A 65 5.79 4.36 -5.38
C ASP A 65 6.19 3.69 -4.07
N ALA A 66 5.27 2.93 -3.49
CA ALA A 66 5.46 2.15 -2.26
C ALA A 66 5.76 0.66 -2.53
N THR A 67 6.36 0.34 -3.68
CA THR A 67 6.83 -1.02 -4.00
C THR A 67 8.20 -1.34 -3.38
N ASP A 68 8.56 -2.62 -3.29
CA ASP A 68 9.91 -3.05 -2.94
C ASP A 68 10.92 -2.58 -3.99
N LYS A 69 12.01 -1.98 -3.53
CA LYS A 69 12.99 -1.34 -4.41
C LYS A 69 14.08 -2.32 -4.82
N TRP A 70 14.33 -2.42 -6.11
CA TRP A 70 15.32 -3.34 -6.68
C TRP A 70 16.55 -2.57 -7.17
N PRO A 71 17.71 -3.22 -7.38
CA PRO A 71 18.80 -2.58 -8.11
C PRO A 71 18.35 -2.23 -9.54
N PRO A 72 18.57 -0.99 -10.04
CA PRO A 72 19.42 0.06 -9.49
C PRO A 72 18.72 1.16 -8.66
N GLU A 73 17.43 1.04 -8.36
CA GLU A 73 16.62 2.02 -7.59
C GLU A 73 17.16 2.24 -6.16
N THR A 74 17.82 1.23 -5.61
CA THR A 74 18.53 1.30 -4.33
C THR A 74 19.87 0.57 -4.40
N ARG A 75 20.83 1.05 -3.60
CA ARG A 75 22.12 0.37 -3.35
C ARG A 75 22.15 -0.36 -2.01
N ARG A 76 21.09 -0.23 -1.21
CA ARG A 76 20.97 -0.86 0.11
C ARG A 76 20.48 -2.29 -0.06
N GLU A 77 20.88 -3.17 0.85
CA GLU A 77 20.17 -4.44 1.04
C GLU A 77 18.74 -4.14 1.44
N TRP A 78 17.77 -4.73 0.73
CA TRP A 78 16.36 -4.50 0.99
C TRP A 78 15.83 -5.45 2.05
N GLY A 79 14.94 -4.93 2.91
CA GLY A 79 14.35 -5.71 3.99
C GLY A 79 13.48 -6.85 3.44
N ARG A 80 13.47 -7.99 4.14
CA ARG A 80 12.53 -9.08 3.86
C ARG A 80 11.33 -8.95 4.79
N ARG A 81 10.13 -9.06 4.24
CA ARG A 81 8.91 -9.06 5.03
C ARG A 81 8.93 -10.23 6.01
N ILE A 82 8.53 -9.96 7.25
CA ILE A 82 8.32 -11.01 8.24
C ILE A 82 7.06 -11.78 7.84
N VAL A 83 7.15 -13.11 7.81
CA VAL A 83 6.00 -14.00 7.60
C VAL A 83 6.02 -15.09 8.68
N MET A 84 4.84 -15.54 9.10
CA MET A 84 4.71 -16.69 9.97
C MET A 84 4.72 -17.98 9.14
N ASP A 85 5.28 -19.05 9.68
CA ASP A 85 5.24 -20.38 9.08
C ASP A 85 3.79 -20.84 8.86
N GLU A 86 3.48 -21.35 7.67
CA GLU A 86 2.13 -21.74 7.26
C GLU A 86 1.53 -22.83 8.14
N GLU A 87 2.35 -23.79 8.59
CA GLU A 87 1.90 -24.87 9.47
C GLU A 87 1.45 -24.31 10.82
N ILE A 88 2.17 -23.31 11.33
CA ILE A 88 1.83 -22.60 12.57
C ILE A 88 0.57 -21.78 12.40
N VAL A 89 0.42 -21.04 11.29
CA VAL A 89 -0.81 -20.29 11.00
C VAL A 89 -2.02 -21.23 10.99
N ARG A 90 -1.92 -22.35 10.26
CA ARG A 90 -2.98 -23.38 10.21
C ARG A 90 -3.30 -23.92 11.60
N LEU A 91 -2.28 -24.33 12.35
CA LEU A 91 -2.43 -24.90 13.69
C LEU A 91 -3.15 -23.94 14.64
N VAL A 92 -2.78 -22.67 14.64
CA VAL A 92 -3.38 -21.65 15.51
C VAL A 92 -4.81 -21.33 15.06
N SER A 93 -5.06 -21.18 13.76
CA SER A 93 -6.39 -20.93 13.22
C SER A 93 -7.38 -22.06 13.54
N GLU A 94 -6.98 -23.33 13.42
CA GLU A 94 -7.82 -24.49 13.77
C GLU A 94 -8.16 -24.52 15.27
N LYS A 95 -7.19 -24.16 16.12
CA LYS A 95 -7.36 -24.17 17.58
C LYS A 95 -8.05 -22.92 18.12
N TRP A 96 -8.19 -21.87 17.32
CA TRP A 96 -8.70 -20.57 17.78
C TRP A 96 -10.02 -20.64 18.57
N PRO A 97 -11.05 -21.40 18.15
CA PRO A 97 -12.31 -21.49 18.90
C PRO A 97 -12.14 -22.05 20.32
N ARG A 98 -11.09 -22.84 20.56
CA ARG A 98 -10.81 -23.48 21.85
C ARG A 98 -10.07 -22.57 22.82
N TYR A 99 -9.46 -21.49 22.35
CA TYR A 99 -8.66 -20.61 23.19
C TYR A 99 -9.49 -19.68 24.08
N GLY A 100 -10.79 -19.50 23.78
CA GLY A 100 -11.66 -18.59 24.54
C GLY A 100 -11.23 -17.13 24.44
N LEU A 101 -10.44 -16.77 23.42
CA LEU A 101 -9.95 -15.42 23.18
C LEU A 101 -10.96 -14.62 22.32
N PRO A 102 -11.06 -13.29 22.52
CA PRO A 102 -11.91 -12.45 21.69
C PRO A 102 -11.38 -12.38 20.24
N GLY A 103 -12.28 -12.16 19.28
CA GLY A 103 -11.97 -11.97 17.87
C GLY A 103 -12.34 -13.15 16.96
N SER A 104 -12.27 -12.92 15.65
CA SER A 104 -12.75 -13.87 14.63
C SER A 104 -11.81 -15.06 14.38
N GLY A 105 -10.56 -15.00 14.86
CA GLY A 105 -9.54 -16.01 14.59
C GLY A 105 -9.03 -16.04 13.15
N ARG A 106 -9.45 -15.06 12.34
CA ARG A 106 -8.94 -14.92 10.98
C ARG A 106 -7.45 -14.56 11.05
N PRO A 107 -6.57 -15.31 10.37
CA PRO A 107 -5.16 -14.99 10.33
C PRO A 107 -4.95 -13.65 9.61
N ILE A 108 -3.95 -12.90 10.06
CA ILE A 108 -3.49 -11.68 9.37
C ILE A 108 -2.54 -11.99 8.20
N TRP A 109 -2.06 -13.23 8.13
CA TRP A 109 -1.17 -13.71 7.08
C TRP A 109 -2.02 -14.18 5.90
N ARG A 110 -1.86 -13.54 4.74
CA ARG A 110 -2.43 -14.01 3.47
C ARG A 110 -1.52 -15.03 2.81
N ARG A 111 -2.12 -15.99 2.10
CA ARG A 111 -1.38 -16.96 1.28
C ARG A 111 -0.90 -16.27 0.00
N GLU A 112 0.15 -16.82 -0.61
CA GLU A 112 0.62 -16.34 -1.93
C GLU A 112 -0.44 -16.51 -3.04
N ASP A 113 -1.47 -17.32 -2.80
CA ASP A 113 -2.55 -17.64 -3.74
C ASP A 113 -3.90 -16.89 -3.48
N ASP A 114 -3.98 -16.01 -2.46
CA ASP A 114 -5.18 -15.23 -2.12
C ASP A 114 -5.18 -13.83 -2.76
#